data_AF-A0A967YWE4-F1
#
_entry.id   AF-A0A967YWE4-F1
#
_cell.length_a   1.000
_cell.length_b   1.000
_cell.length_c   1.000
_cell.angle_alpha   90.00
_cell.angle_beta   90.00
_cell.angle_gamma   90.00
#
_symmetry.space_group_name_H-M   'P 1'
#
loop_
_entity.id
_entity.type
_entity.pdbx_description
1 polymer ?
#
loop_
_entity_poly.entity_id
_entity_poly.type
_entity_poly.pdbx_seq_one_letter_code
_entity_poly.pdbx_strand_id
1 'polypeptide(L)'
;MNTKSKSALVILGTLIIGIVIGVLGSSLLRESRERRFDEMRRQRLFHRVMEDIIQPTDEQREGIHEVLEKRFGQIAEIRDQHQDEMFAIYDSLQQDLAAVLTDEQRANLRKELARGHRKVVKVRLERLTHELGLNEEQKERIMEIIRAAEEDLIERRRHRGEPPTDRRQIFRKRLKQMEEEIEAVLTPEQREEYRELRRYRRVPFGGPPPEPPFKQRMDER
;
A
#
# COMPACT_ATOMS: atom_id res chain seq x y z
N MET A 1 14.54 37.17 -36.17
CA MET A 1 14.71 35.91 -35.40
C MET A 1 15.58 34.97 -36.21
N ASN A 2 16.66 34.45 -35.64
CA ASN A 2 17.68 33.69 -36.40
C ASN A 2 17.19 32.27 -36.75
N THR A 3 17.60 31.72 -37.90
CA THR A 3 17.17 30.37 -38.36
C THR A 3 17.60 29.29 -37.38
N LYS A 4 18.81 29.39 -36.83
CA LYS A 4 19.33 28.51 -35.78
C LYS A 4 18.42 28.45 -34.54
N SER A 5 17.84 29.57 -34.13
CA SER A 5 16.93 29.66 -32.98
C SER A 5 15.59 28.95 -33.24
N LYS A 6 15.11 28.96 -34.49
CA LYS A 6 13.88 28.23 -34.86
C LYS A 6 14.08 26.71 -34.77
N SER A 7 15.20 26.20 -35.31
CA SER A 7 15.51 24.76 -35.26
C SER A 7 15.69 24.26 -33.82
N ALA A 8 16.39 25.02 -32.97
CA ALA A 8 16.55 24.68 -31.55
C ALA A 8 15.20 24.59 -30.81
N LEU A 9 14.26 25.50 -31.10
CA LEU A 9 12.95 25.53 -30.47
C LEU A 9 12.07 24.34 -30.91
N VAL A 10 12.15 23.92 -32.17
CA VAL A 10 11.45 22.71 -32.66
C VAL A 10 11.98 21.46 -31.96
N ILE A 11 13.30 21.29 -31.87
CA ILE A 11 13.93 20.13 -31.20
C ILE A 11 13.53 20.08 -29.72
N LEU A 12 13.57 21.22 -29.02
CA LEU A 12 13.15 21.32 -27.62
C LEU A 12 11.67 20.97 -27.44
N GLY A 13 10.80 21.44 -28.35
CA GLY A 13 9.37 21.09 -28.35
C GLY A 13 9.14 19.59 -28.50
N THR A 14 9.79 18.94 -29.46
CA THR A 14 9.69 17.48 -29.64
C THR A 14 10.23 16.68 -28.45
N LEU A 15 11.29 17.15 -27.80
CA LEU A 15 11.84 16.52 -26.60
C LEU A 15 10.85 16.57 -25.43
N ILE A 16 10.23 17.73 -25.18
CA ILE A 16 9.23 17.90 -24.13
C ILE A 16 8.02 16.99 -24.37
N ILE A 17 7.53 16.91 -25.62
CA ILE A 17 6.43 16.00 -25.98
C ILE A 17 6.81 14.53 -25.72
N GLY A 18 8.02 14.11 -26.10
CA GLY A 18 8.52 12.76 -25.83
C GLY A 18 8.59 12.43 -24.33
N ILE A 19 9.05 13.38 -23.50
CA ILE A 19 9.09 13.24 -22.04
C ILE A 19 7.68 13.11 -21.46
N VAL A 20 6.73 13.96 -21.89
CA VAL A 20 5.34 13.91 -21.41
C VAL A 20 4.68 12.57 -21.77
N ILE A 21 4.85 12.09 -23.01
CA ILE A 21 4.33 10.79 -23.45
C ILE A 21 4.98 9.64 -22.66
N GLY A 22 6.30 9.70 -22.43
CA GLY A 22 7.02 8.69 -21.64
C GLY A 22 6.55 8.62 -20.19
N VAL A 23 6.36 9.77 -19.53
CA VAL A 23 5.86 9.85 -18.15
C VAL A 23 4.43 9.33 -18.06
N LEU A 24 3.51 9.79 -18.91
CA LEU A 24 2.10 9.36 -18.89
C LEU A 24 1.94 7.88 -19.27
N GLY A 25 2.63 7.42 -20.31
CA GLY A 25 2.62 6.02 -20.74
C GLY A 25 3.20 5.08 -19.69
N SER A 26 4.30 5.47 -19.03
CA SER A 26 4.87 4.68 -17.93
C SER A 26 3.94 4.62 -16.72
N SER A 27 3.21 5.70 -16.40
CA SER A 27 2.22 5.71 -15.31
C SER A 27 1.12 4.68 -15.53
N LEU A 28 0.45 4.71 -16.70
CA LEU A 28 -0.65 3.80 -17.02
C LEU A 28 -0.19 2.35 -17.11
N LEU A 29 0.97 2.09 -17.73
CA LEU A 29 1.50 0.73 -17.81
C LEU A 29 1.85 0.22 -16.41
N ARG A 30 2.59 1.00 -15.60
CA ARG A 30 2.94 0.70 -14.21
C ARG A 30 1.71 0.48 -13.32
N GLU A 31 0.58 1.06 -13.67
CA GLU A 31 -0.68 0.87 -12.95
C GLU A 31 -1.29 -0.52 -13.17
N SER A 32 -1.36 -1.00 -14.41
CA SER A 32 -1.54 -2.45 -14.61
C SER A 32 -0.39 -3.22 -13.94
N ARG A 33 0.82 -2.65 -14.04
CA ARG A 33 2.08 -3.20 -13.58
C ARG A 33 2.40 -3.11 -12.12
N GLU A 34 1.47 -2.99 -11.15
CA GLU A 34 1.78 -3.28 -9.73
C GLU A 34 0.79 -4.17 -8.93
N ARG A 35 -0.31 -4.71 -9.50
CA ARG A 35 -1.32 -5.49 -8.71
C ARG A 35 -1.06 -7.01 -8.59
N ARG A 36 -0.86 -7.71 -9.71
CA ARG A 36 -0.74 -9.18 -9.78
C ARG A 36 0.37 -9.81 -8.92
N PHE A 37 1.35 -9.07 -8.36
CA PHE A 37 2.42 -9.70 -7.53
C PHE A 37 2.01 -9.78 -6.08
N ASP A 38 1.29 -8.77 -5.59
CA ASP A 38 0.70 -8.80 -4.26
C ASP A 38 -0.52 -9.73 -4.26
N GLU A 39 -1.23 -9.83 -5.39
CA GLU A 39 -2.11 -10.96 -5.70
C GLU A 39 -1.32 -12.28 -5.73
N MET A 40 -0.30 -12.49 -6.57
CA MET A 40 0.46 -13.77 -6.61
C MET A 40 1.05 -14.18 -5.26
N ARG A 41 1.50 -13.25 -4.40
CA ARG A 41 1.96 -13.57 -3.04
C ARG A 41 0.79 -14.01 -2.15
N ARG A 42 -0.34 -13.30 -2.19
CA ARG A 42 -1.56 -13.68 -1.45
C ARG A 42 -2.22 -14.94 -2.03
N GLN A 43 -2.10 -15.19 -3.33
CA GLN A 43 -2.54 -16.36 -4.07
C GLN A 43 -1.69 -17.56 -3.67
N ARG A 44 -0.35 -17.46 -3.66
CA ARG A 44 0.52 -18.53 -3.16
C ARG A 44 0.26 -18.85 -1.68
N LEU A 45 -0.03 -17.85 -0.85
CA LEU A 45 -0.40 -18.07 0.55
C LEU A 45 -1.78 -18.73 0.67
N PHE A 46 -2.76 -18.27 -0.12
CA PHE A 46 -4.11 -18.83 -0.18
C PHE A 46 -4.11 -20.27 -0.71
N HIS A 47 -3.42 -20.53 -1.82
CA HIS A 47 -3.22 -21.87 -2.37
C HIS A 47 -2.58 -22.79 -1.34
N ARG A 48 -1.46 -22.38 -0.70
CA ARG A 48 -0.83 -23.20 0.35
C ARG A 48 -1.80 -23.50 1.50
N VAL A 49 -2.49 -22.49 2.04
CA VAL A 49 -3.45 -22.70 3.14
C VAL A 49 -4.59 -23.62 2.71
N MET A 50 -5.07 -23.51 1.48
CA MET A 50 -6.15 -24.37 0.97
C MET A 50 -5.65 -25.79 0.65
N GLU A 51 -4.42 -25.96 0.14
CA GLU A 51 -3.78 -27.27 -0.03
C GLU A 51 -3.51 -27.95 1.31
N ASP A 52 -3.02 -27.22 2.33
CA ASP A 52 -2.78 -27.73 3.70
C ASP A 52 -4.08 -28.22 4.37
N ILE A 53 -5.22 -27.57 4.05
CA ILE A 53 -6.56 -27.91 4.56
C ILE A 53 -7.22 -29.04 3.77
N ILE A 54 -7.15 -29.01 2.43
CA ILE A 54 -7.84 -29.97 1.55
C ILE A 54 -7.05 -31.27 1.44
N GLN A 55 -5.72 -31.22 1.55
CA GLN A 55 -4.79 -32.34 1.41
C GLN A 55 -5.03 -33.15 0.12
N PRO A 56 -4.97 -32.50 -1.06
CA PRO A 56 -5.33 -33.13 -2.32
C PRO A 56 -4.34 -34.24 -2.71
N THR A 57 -4.88 -35.30 -3.32
CA THR A 57 -4.04 -36.29 -4.04
C THR A 57 -3.39 -35.63 -5.27
N ASP A 58 -2.30 -36.21 -5.77
CA ASP A 58 -1.57 -35.63 -6.91
C ASP A 58 -2.42 -35.57 -8.18
N GLU A 59 -3.34 -36.53 -8.37
CA GLU A 59 -4.35 -36.56 -9.44
C GLU A 59 -5.37 -35.41 -9.35
N GLN A 60 -5.64 -34.91 -8.14
CA GLN A 60 -6.61 -33.82 -7.90
C GLN A 60 -5.97 -32.43 -7.89
N ARG A 61 -4.64 -32.34 -7.69
CA ARG A 61 -3.93 -31.08 -7.43
C ARG A 61 -4.09 -30.06 -8.55
N GLU A 62 -4.00 -30.48 -9.81
CA GLU A 62 -4.12 -29.59 -10.97
C GLU A 62 -5.52 -28.96 -11.09
N GLY A 63 -6.58 -29.77 -11.01
CA GLY A 63 -7.96 -29.29 -11.05
C GLY A 63 -8.32 -28.40 -9.85
N ILE A 64 -7.77 -28.68 -8.66
CA ILE A 64 -7.95 -27.82 -7.48
C ILE A 64 -7.21 -26.48 -7.66
N HIS A 65 -6.01 -26.48 -8.24
CA HIS A 65 -5.29 -25.25 -8.55
C HIS A 65 -6.04 -24.33 -9.52
N GLU A 66 -6.63 -24.86 -10.59
CA GLU A 66 -7.44 -24.07 -11.53
C GLU A 66 -8.64 -23.39 -10.81
N VAL A 67 -9.33 -24.15 -9.95
CA VAL A 67 -10.46 -23.64 -9.15
C VAL A 67 -10.00 -22.57 -8.16
N LEU A 68 -8.90 -22.80 -7.44
CA LEU A 68 -8.37 -21.85 -6.45
C LEU A 68 -7.90 -20.55 -7.11
N GLU A 69 -7.21 -20.60 -8.25
CA GLU A 69 -6.77 -19.42 -8.98
C GLU A 69 -7.96 -18.57 -9.46
N LYS A 70 -8.95 -19.22 -10.09
CA LYS A 70 -10.17 -18.57 -10.58
C LYS A 70 -10.98 -17.89 -9.47
N ARG A 71 -11.06 -18.52 -8.28
CA ARG A 71 -11.79 -17.95 -7.13
C ARG A 71 -10.97 -16.93 -6.35
N PHE A 72 -9.64 -17.06 -6.30
CA PHE A 72 -8.77 -16.10 -5.64
C PHE A 72 -8.91 -14.69 -6.26
N GLY A 73 -8.96 -14.58 -7.59
CA GLY A 73 -9.19 -13.30 -8.27
C GLY A 73 -10.50 -12.62 -7.83
N GLN A 74 -11.59 -13.38 -7.75
CA GLN A 74 -12.90 -12.88 -7.30
C GLN A 74 -12.87 -12.44 -5.83
N ILE A 75 -12.20 -13.20 -4.95
CA ILE A 75 -12.05 -12.85 -3.52
C ILE A 75 -11.19 -11.59 -3.35
N ALA A 76 -10.13 -11.44 -4.15
CA ALA A 76 -9.28 -10.26 -4.14
C ALA A 76 -10.05 -9.01 -4.59
N GLU A 77 -10.84 -9.13 -5.67
CA GLU A 77 -11.68 -8.05 -6.20
C GLU A 77 -12.72 -7.59 -5.17
N ILE A 78 -13.49 -8.51 -4.60
CA ILE A 78 -14.50 -8.25 -3.55
C ILE A 78 -13.84 -7.55 -2.35
N ARG A 79 -12.72 -8.08 -1.84
CA ARG A 79 -12.03 -7.49 -0.69
C ARG A 79 -11.56 -6.07 -0.98
N ASP A 80 -10.99 -5.81 -2.16
CA ASP A 80 -10.46 -4.49 -2.51
C ASP A 80 -11.60 -3.49 -2.75
N GLN A 81 -12.73 -3.90 -3.36
CA GLN A 81 -13.93 -3.04 -3.52
C GLN A 81 -14.50 -2.64 -2.16
N HIS A 82 -14.65 -3.61 -1.24
CA HIS A 82 -15.24 -3.39 0.06
C HIS A 82 -14.24 -2.97 1.15
N GLN A 83 -12.95 -2.73 0.86
CA GLN A 83 -11.98 -2.39 1.92
C GLN A 83 -12.32 -1.04 2.60
N ASP A 84 -12.68 -0.03 1.80
CA ASP A 84 -13.14 1.28 2.30
C ASP A 84 -14.45 1.13 3.10
N GLU A 85 -15.35 0.26 2.66
CA GLU A 85 -16.63 -0.01 3.33
C GLU A 85 -16.41 -0.76 4.65
N MET A 86 -15.51 -1.74 4.69
CA MET A 86 -15.10 -2.44 5.90
C MET A 86 -14.50 -1.47 6.93
N PHE A 87 -13.68 -0.51 6.51
CA PHE A 87 -13.22 0.55 7.41
C PHE A 87 -14.37 1.42 7.92
N ALA A 88 -15.31 1.82 7.06
CA ALA A 88 -16.50 2.58 7.47
C ALA A 88 -17.42 1.78 8.42
N ILE A 89 -17.56 0.47 8.22
CA ILE A 89 -18.28 -0.46 9.09
C ILE A 89 -17.57 -0.59 10.44
N TYR A 90 -16.24 -0.73 10.47
CA TYR A 90 -15.50 -0.79 11.74
C TYR A 90 -15.56 0.54 12.51
N ASP A 91 -15.48 1.69 11.84
CA ASP A 91 -15.68 3.01 12.46
C ASP A 91 -17.11 3.17 13.01
N SER A 92 -18.12 2.71 12.26
CA SER A 92 -19.53 2.74 12.69
C SER A 92 -19.79 1.81 13.88
N LEU A 93 -19.30 0.57 13.81
CA LEU A 93 -19.35 -0.41 14.90
C LEU A 93 -18.69 0.14 16.17
N GLN A 94 -17.52 0.78 16.04
CA GLN A 94 -16.84 1.40 17.18
C GLN A 94 -17.67 2.56 17.77
N GLN A 95 -18.40 3.30 16.94
CA GLN A 95 -19.33 4.35 17.38
C GLN A 95 -20.57 3.77 18.09
N ASP A 96 -21.18 2.72 17.55
CA ASP A 96 -22.37 2.09 18.12
C ASP A 96 -22.04 1.41 19.45
N LEU A 97 -20.92 0.69 19.51
CA LEU A 97 -20.36 0.16 20.77
C LEU A 97 -20.09 1.28 21.78
N ALA A 98 -19.56 2.44 21.36
CA ALA A 98 -19.28 3.53 22.28
C ALA A 98 -20.54 4.08 23.00
N ALA A 99 -21.74 3.88 22.46
CA ALA A 99 -23.00 4.26 23.11
C ALA A 99 -23.43 3.31 24.23
N VAL A 100 -23.06 2.03 24.16
CA VAL A 100 -23.47 0.98 25.13
C VAL A 100 -22.36 0.55 26.10
N LEU A 101 -21.09 0.82 25.78
CA LEU A 101 -19.95 0.48 26.62
C LEU A 101 -19.70 1.52 27.73
N THR A 102 -19.28 1.06 28.91
CA THR A 102 -18.78 1.93 30.00
C THR A 102 -17.45 2.60 29.62
N ASP A 103 -17.02 3.62 30.36
CA ASP A 103 -15.72 4.27 30.10
C ASP A 103 -14.53 3.31 30.22
N GLU A 104 -14.56 2.39 31.18
CA GLU A 104 -13.54 1.34 31.32
C GLU A 104 -13.54 0.39 30.11
N GLN A 105 -14.72 -0.06 29.67
CA GLN A 105 -14.83 -0.90 28.48
C GLN A 105 -14.39 -0.17 27.20
N ARG A 106 -14.72 1.12 27.05
CA ARG A 106 -14.22 1.98 25.96
C ARG A 106 -12.70 2.12 26.00
N ALA A 107 -12.10 2.25 27.19
CA ALA A 107 -10.65 2.30 27.36
C ALA A 107 -9.97 0.97 26.98
N ASN A 108 -10.55 -0.16 27.42
CA ASN A 108 -10.07 -1.50 27.08
C ASN A 108 -10.19 -1.80 25.58
N LEU A 109 -11.31 -1.45 24.94
CA LEU A 109 -11.47 -1.58 23.48
C LEU A 109 -10.43 -0.77 22.71
N ARG A 110 -10.20 0.50 23.10
CA ARG A 110 -9.15 1.35 22.50
C ARG A 110 -7.76 0.73 22.68
N LYS A 111 -7.47 0.14 23.83
CA LYS A 111 -6.20 -0.54 24.14
C LYS A 111 -5.97 -1.77 23.25
N GLU A 112 -6.98 -2.59 23.00
CA GLU A 112 -6.87 -3.76 22.12
C GLU A 112 -6.78 -3.35 20.62
N LEU A 113 -7.55 -2.35 20.19
CA LEU A 113 -7.42 -1.81 18.83
C LEU A 113 -6.02 -1.21 18.60
N ALA A 114 -5.48 -0.47 19.56
CA ALA A 114 -4.11 0.05 19.51
C ALA A 114 -3.07 -1.08 19.55
N ARG A 115 -3.30 -2.19 20.27
CA ARG A 115 -2.42 -3.38 20.24
C ARG A 115 -2.42 -4.04 18.85
N GLY A 116 -3.59 -4.17 18.22
CA GLY A 116 -3.71 -4.67 16.85
C GLY A 116 -2.97 -3.77 15.85
N HIS A 117 -3.21 -2.46 15.91
CA HIS A 117 -2.56 -1.49 15.04
C HIS A 117 -1.04 -1.46 15.23
N ARG A 118 -0.54 -1.47 16.48
CA ARG A 118 0.91 -1.57 16.79
C ARG A 118 1.56 -2.82 16.19
N LYS A 119 0.87 -3.98 16.17
CA LYS A 119 1.39 -5.18 15.50
C LYS A 119 1.52 -4.96 13.98
N VAL A 120 0.50 -4.37 13.34
CA VAL A 120 0.53 -4.06 11.89
C VAL A 120 1.64 -3.05 11.56
N VAL A 121 1.78 -1.99 12.36
CA VAL A 121 2.86 -0.99 12.23
C VAL A 121 4.23 -1.63 12.41
N LYS A 122 4.41 -2.47 13.45
CA LYS A 122 5.67 -3.18 13.69
C LYS A 122 6.05 -4.08 12.51
N VAL A 123 5.14 -4.93 12.03
CA VAL A 123 5.38 -5.79 10.86
C VAL A 123 5.69 -4.98 9.60
N ARG A 124 5.01 -3.84 9.41
CA ARG A 124 5.29 -2.92 8.28
C ARG A 124 6.68 -2.27 8.40
N LEU A 125 7.13 -1.91 9.61
CA LEU A 125 8.45 -1.32 9.86
C LEU A 125 9.58 -2.36 9.76
N GLU A 126 9.37 -3.57 10.25
CA GLU A 126 10.30 -4.71 10.08
C GLU A 126 10.47 -5.03 8.60
N ARG A 127 9.37 -5.06 7.84
CA ARG A 127 9.42 -5.21 6.38
C ARG A 127 10.19 -4.08 5.70
N LEU A 128 9.93 -2.81 6.05
CA LEU A 128 10.68 -1.67 5.50
C LEU A 128 12.16 -1.68 5.91
N THR A 129 12.48 -2.16 7.11
CA THR A 129 13.85 -2.35 7.59
C THR A 129 14.59 -3.37 6.75
N HIS A 130 13.95 -4.51 6.47
CA HIS A 130 14.54 -5.55 5.65
C HIS A 130 14.65 -5.17 4.17
N GLU A 131 13.63 -4.49 3.62
CA GLU A 131 13.65 -4.00 2.23
C GLU A 131 14.73 -2.91 2.07
N LEU A 132 14.71 -1.82 2.87
CA LEU A 132 15.57 -0.64 2.69
C LEU A 132 16.91 -0.66 3.44
N GLY A 133 17.21 -1.71 4.20
CA GLY A 133 18.41 -1.77 5.05
C GLY A 133 18.48 -0.64 6.10
N LEU A 134 17.36 -0.32 6.75
CA LEU A 134 17.27 0.81 7.69
C LEU A 134 18.17 0.62 8.92
N ASN A 135 18.90 1.67 9.31
CA ASN A 135 19.60 1.72 10.59
C ASN A 135 18.65 2.04 11.77
N GLU A 136 19.10 1.91 13.01
CA GLU A 136 18.23 2.11 14.19
C GLU A 136 17.68 3.55 14.31
N GLU A 137 18.49 4.57 14.03
CA GLU A 137 18.05 5.98 14.07
C GLU A 137 16.93 6.25 13.05
N GLN A 138 17.03 5.67 11.84
CA GLN A 138 16.00 5.76 10.82
C GLN A 138 14.71 5.03 11.25
N LYS A 139 14.83 3.87 11.90
CA LYS A 139 13.66 3.13 12.42
C LYS A 139 12.93 3.91 13.49
N GLU A 140 13.68 4.54 14.41
CA GLU A 140 13.11 5.35 15.49
C GLU A 140 12.35 6.55 14.92
N ARG A 141 12.98 7.36 14.05
CA ARG A 141 12.34 8.50 13.37
C ARG A 141 11.11 8.08 12.55
N ILE A 142 11.17 6.99 11.80
CA ILE A 142 10.01 6.48 11.05
C ILE A 142 8.89 6.00 12.00
N MET A 143 9.24 5.43 13.16
CA MET A 143 8.25 5.04 14.16
C MET A 143 7.58 6.25 14.81
N GLU A 144 8.31 7.34 15.05
CA GLU A 144 7.76 8.61 15.53
C GLU A 144 6.80 9.23 14.51
N ILE A 145 7.18 9.29 13.24
CA ILE A 145 6.32 9.76 12.14
C ILE A 145 5.00 8.97 12.09
N ILE A 146 5.06 7.64 12.21
CA ILE A 146 3.86 6.79 12.20
C ILE A 146 3.00 7.02 13.46
N ARG A 147 3.60 7.22 14.63
CA ARG A 147 2.86 7.56 15.87
C ARG A 147 2.17 8.92 15.76
N ALA A 148 2.87 9.95 15.26
CA ALA A 148 2.29 11.28 15.06
C ALA A 148 1.19 11.31 13.98
N ALA A 149 1.26 10.41 12.99
CA ALA A 149 0.17 10.19 12.04
C ALA A 149 -1.03 9.49 12.70
N GLU A 150 -0.80 8.49 13.56
CA GLU A 150 -1.85 7.83 14.34
C GLU A 150 -2.55 8.77 15.32
N GLU A 151 -1.81 9.65 15.99
CA GLU A 151 -2.36 10.63 16.93
C GLU A 151 -3.25 11.68 16.24
N ASP A 152 -2.83 12.26 15.10
CA ASP A 152 -3.68 13.16 14.29
C ASP A 152 -4.98 12.46 13.83
N LEU A 153 -4.92 11.18 13.45
CA LEU A 153 -6.11 10.40 13.09
C LEU A 153 -7.03 10.13 14.30
N ILE A 154 -6.47 9.90 15.49
CA ILE A 154 -7.23 9.74 16.73
C ILE A 154 -7.85 11.08 17.16
N GLU A 155 -7.14 12.18 17.03
CA GLU A 155 -7.63 13.53 17.37
C GLU A 155 -8.76 13.96 16.43
N ARG A 156 -8.62 13.77 15.11
CA ARG A 156 -9.71 13.98 14.13
C ARG A 156 -10.95 13.14 14.44
N ARG A 157 -10.77 11.89 14.88
CA ARG A 157 -11.89 11.04 15.35
C ARG A 157 -12.60 11.58 16.60
N ARG A 158 -11.96 12.46 17.41
CA ARG A 158 -12.60 13.16 18.53
C ARG A 158 -13.35 14.42 18.07
N HIS A 159 -12.82 15.15 17.09
CA HIS A 159 -13.46 16.35 16.53
C HIS A 159 -14.55 15.98 15.50
N ARG A 160 -15.72 15.58 16.00
CA ARG A 160 -16.90 15.26 15.18
C ARG A 160 -17.46 16.47 14.44
N GLY A 161 -17.84 16.25 13.18
CA GLY A 161 -18.66 17.18 12.38
C GLY A 161 -18.50 17.02 10.87
N GLU A 162 -17.33 16.57 10.41
CA GLU A 162 -16.98 16.57 8.98
C GLU A 162 -17.73 15.50 8.15
N PRO A 163 -18.23 15.87 6.95
CA PRO A 163 -18.82 14.95 5.98
C PRO A 163 -17.90 13.79 5.56
N PRO A 164 -18.44 12.62 5.17
CA PRO A 164 -17.64 11.46 4.77
C PRO A 164 -16.69 11.71 3.58
N THR A 165 -17.05 12.61 2.66
CA THR A 165 -16.23 12.99 1.50
C THR A 165 -14.94 13.70 1.90
N ASP A 166 -14.99 14.55 2.93
CA ASP A 166 -13.86 15.37 3.35
C ASP A 166 -12.84 14.52 4.12
N ARG A 167 -13.33 13.55 4.92
CA ARG A 167 -12.49 12.57 5.61
C ARG A 167 -11.58 11.80 4.66
N ARG A 168 -12.09 11.38 3.49
CA ARG A 168 -11.28 10.71 2.45
C ARG A 168 -10.16 11.62 1.91
N GLN A 169 -10.43 12.91 1.71
CA GLN A 169 -9.44 13.88 1.24
C GLN A 169 -8.39 14.19 2.31
N ILE A 170 -8.82 14.41 3.55
CA ILE A 170 -7.98 14.65 4.72
C ILE A 170 -7.06 13.46 4.97
N PHE A 171 -7.59 12.24 4.94
CA PHE A 171 -6.82 11.00 5.08
C PHE A 171 -5.77 10.86 3.97
N ARG A 172 -6.14 11.08 2.70
CA ARG A 172 -5.18 11.09 1.58
C ARG A 172 -4.08 12.14 1.75
N LYS A 173 -4.43 13.34 2.24
CA LYS A 173 -3.47 14.42 2.53
C LYS A 173 -2.50 14.03 3.65
N ARG A 174 -3.01 13.48 4.77
CA ARG A 174 -2.17 13.05 5.90
C ARG A 174 -1.26 11.88 5.54
N LEU A 175 -1.76 10.90 4.75
CA LEU A 175 -0.93 9.84 4.20
C LEU A 175 0.20 10.39 3.32
N LYS A 176 -0.08 11.38 2.46
CA LYS A 176 0.94 12.02 1.62
C LYS A 176 2.02 12.72 2.46
N GLN A 177 1.61 13.46 3.49
CA GLN A 177 2.54 14.11 4.43
C GLN A 177 3.42 13.10 5.16
N MET A 178 2.83 12.05 5.74
CA MET A 178 3.56 10.98 6.41
C MET A 178 4.58 10.29 5.49
N GLU A 179 4.26 10.14 4.20
CA GLU A 179 5.21 9.58 3.23
C GLU A 179 6.33 10.55 2.83
N GLU A 180 6.05 11.85 2.76
CA GLU A 180 7.06 12.91 2.54
C GLU A 180 8.01 13.01 3.75
N GLU A 181 7.47 12.91 4.97
CA GLU A 181 8.22 12.82 6.23
C GLU A 181 9.11 11.57 6.25
N ILE A 182 8.59 10.39 5.85
CA ILE A 182 9.40 9.16 5.77
C ILE A 182 10.51 9.30 4.70
N GLU A 183 10.21 9.84 3.51
CA GLU A 183 11.24 10.07 2.49
C GLU A 183 12.38 10.97 3.00
N ALA A 184 12.11 11.95 3.85
CA ALA A 184 13.13 12.83 4.42
C ALA A 184 14.11 12.13 5.38
N VAL A 185 13.75 10.97 5.95
CA VAL A 185 14.62 10.16 6.84
C VAL A 185 15.55 9.22 6.06
N LEU A 186 15.25 8.96 4.79
CA LEU A 186 15.93 7.98 3.95
C LEU A 186 17.09 8.58 3.15
N THR A 187 18.14 7.79 2.90
CA THR A 187 19.22 8.19 1.99
C THR A 187 18.68 8.40 0.56
N PRO A 188 19.42 9.05 -0.38
CA PRO A 188 18.99 9.18 -1.77
C PRO A 188 18.63 7.82 -2.43
N GLU A 189 19.40 6.78 -2.13
CA GLU A 189 19.24 5.42 -2.66
C GLU A 189 17.99 4.76 -2.07
N GLN A 190 17.88 4.77 -0.73
CA GLN A 190 16.71 4.26 -0.02
C GLN A 190 15.42 5.01 -0.38
N ARG A 191 15.50 6.30 -0.75
CA ARG A 191 14.33 7.07 -1.22
C ARG A 191 13.79 6.56 -2.53
N GLU A 192 14.65 6.27 -3.52
CA GLU A 192 14.15 5.75 -4.79
C GLU A 192 13.60 4.34 -4.62
N GLU A 193 14.28 3.50 -3.84
CA GLU A 193 13.77 2.17 -3.48
C GLU A 193 12.43 2.26 -2.72
N TYR A 194 12.28 3.18 -1.76
CA TYR A 194 11.03 3.41 -1.05
C TYR A 194 9.92 3.94 -1.96
N ARG A 195 10.26 4.76 -2.97
CA ARG A 195 9.30 5.18 -4.00
C ARG A 195 8.89 4.02 -4.88
N GLU A 196 9.80 3.12 -5.24
CA GLU A 196 9.44 1.89 -5.95
C GLU A 196 8.54 0.99 -5.10
N LEU A 197 8.87 0.74 -3.83
CA LEU A 197 8.01 0.02 -2.89
C LEU A 197 6.66 0.70 -2.65
N ARG A 198 6.59 2.04 -2.70
CA ARG A 198 5.34 2.80 -2.55
C ARG A 198 4.49 2.77 -3.80
N ARG A 199 5.07 2.97 -4.98
CA ARG A 199 4.39 2.80 -6.26
C ARG A 199 3.82 1.37 -6.32
N TYR A 200 4.64 0.37 -6.00
CA TYR A 200 4.26 -1.04 -5.91
C TYR A 200 3.05 -1.32 -5.00
N ARG A 201 2.89 -0.57 -3.91
CA ARG A 201 1.77 -0.70 -2.96
C ARG A 201 0.56 0.18 -3.29
N ARG A 202 0.61 1.07 -4.29
CA ARG A 202 -0.38 2.15 -4.52
C ARG A 202 -1.34 1.94 -5.69
N VAL A 203 -1.16 0.88 -6.46
CA VAL A 203 -1.77 0.73 -7.78
C VAL A 203 -3.30 0.51 -7.80
N PRO A 204 -4.11 1.32 -8.53
CA PRO A 204 -5.56 1.11 -8.79
C PRO A 204 -5.92 0.05 -9.86
N PHE A 205 -7.20 -0.39 -9.89
CA PHE A 205 -7.70 -1.75 -10.24
C PHE A 205 -7.12 -2.49 -11.48
N GLY A 206 -6.76 -3.77 -11.28
CA GLY A 206 -6.76 -4.85 -12.30
C GLY A 206 -5.59 -5.03 -13.30
N GLY A 207 -4.39 -5.48 -12.90
CA GLY A 207 -3.34 -5.82 -13.89
C GLY A 207 -2.07 -6.62 -13.49
N PRO A 208 -1.29 -7.11 -14.48
CA PRO A 208 -0.03 -7.88 -14.35
C PRO A 208 1.17 -7.05 -13.85
N PRO A 209 1.92 -7.47 -12.82
CA PRO A 209 2.77 -6.65 -11.94
C PRO A 209 4.23 -6.50 -12.44
N PRO A 210 5.19 -5.79 -11.79
CA PRO A 210 6.54 -5.71 -12.29
C PRO A 210 7.39 -6.74 -11.53
N GLU A 211 8.41 -7.31 -12.15
CA GLU A 211 9.30 -8.13 -11.35
C GLU A 211 9.92 -7.27 -10.25
N PRO A 212 9.78 -7.66 -8.95
CA PRO A 212 10.33 -6.86 -7.88
C PRO A 212 11.83 -6.74 -8.12
N PRO A 213 12.42 -5.53 -8.10
CA PRO A 213 13.78 -5.31 -8.61
C PRO A 213 14.87 -6.15 -7.91
N PHE A 214 14.54 -6.73 -6.75
CA PHE A 214 15.40 -7.58 -5.93
C PHE A 214 15.45 -9.04 -6.35
N LYS A 215 14.52 -9.54 -7.19
CA LYS A 215 14.59 -10.93 -7.68
C LYS A 215 15.90 -11.17 -8.45
N GLN A 216 16.33 -10.19 -9.25
CA GLN A 216 17.55 -10.28 -10.04
C GLN A 216 18.84 -10.27 -9.20
N ARG A 217 18.81 -9.84 -7.93
CA ARG A 217 20.01 -9.79 -7.07
C ARG A 217 20.21 -11.02 -6.17
N MET A 218 19.21 -11.87 -6.03
CA MET A 218 19.30 -13.11 -5.24
C MET A 218 19.89 -14.27 -6.06
N ASP A 219 19.70 -14.26 -7.38
CA ASP A 219 20.11 -15.35 -8.28
C ASP A 219 21.56 -15.16 -8.83
N GLU A 220 22.29 -14.12 -8.39
CA GLU A 220 23.66 -13.76 -8.80
C GLU A 220 24.72 -13.96 -7.69
N ARG A 221 24.44 -14.78 -6.66
CA ARG A 221 25.37 -15.12 -5.56
C ARG A 221 25.43 -16.60 -5.26
#